data_AF-A0A2H6F870-F1
#
_entry.id   AF-A0A2H6F870-F1
#
_cell.length_a   1.000
_cell.length_b   1.000
_cell.length_c   1.000
_cell.angle_alpha   90.00
_cell.angle_beta   90.00
_cell.angle_gamma   90.00
#
_symmetry.space_group_name_H-M   'P 1'
#
loop_
_entity.id
_entity.type
_entity.pdbx_description
1 polymer ?
#
loop_
_entity_poly.entity_id
_entity_poly.type
_entity_poly.pdbx_seq_one_letter_code
_entity_poly.pdbx_strand_id
1 'polypeptide(L)'
;MAAKKLGISVVFSIYDNWSFCPENCLVDKNSQLCKKFHGLHCLNCVPVKKKPFILFRKQIFDHFLKEIDGFAVLTRSERDNFIKNGISSDKIHLLPLPLFSDTEVPPASSDKVMKNNILFVGRLEFGKGLHVLGEALSSVMEKLEGMKVQIISKHSGGENCKKWIKARTGETQAVGQY
;
A
#
# COMPACT_ATOMS: atom_id res chain seq x y z
N MET A 1 -20.18 5.85 -21.04
CA MET A 1 -19.21 6.90 -20.63
C MET A 1 -19.20 8.03 -21.66
N ALA A 2 -19.11 9.32 -21.27
CA ALA A 2 -19.23 10.45 -22.22
C ALA A 2 -18.16 10.43 -23.33
N ALA A 3 -16.89 10.17 -22.97
CA ALA A 3 -15.78 10.04 -23.92
C ALA A 3 -16.04 8.98 -25.02
N LYS A 4 -16.59 7.83 -24.64
CA LYS A 4 -16.94 6.75 -25.59
C LYS A 4 -18.03 7.18 -26.58
N LYS A 5 -19.01 7.99 -26.15
CA LYS A 5 -20.03 8.55 -27.05
C LYS A 5 -19.44 9.50 -28.09
N LEU A 6 -18.25 10.06 -27.83
CA LEU A 6 -17.53 10.95 -28.73
C LEU A 6 -16.42 10.25 -29.52
N GLY A 7 -16.28 8.92 -29.40
CA GLY A 7 -15.20 8.17 -30.05
C GLY A 7 -13.81 8.43 -29.48
N ILE A 8 -13.70 9.01 -28.28
CA ILE A 8 -12.43 9.32 -27.63
C ILE A 8 -11.98 8.10 -26.80
N SER A 9 -10.75 7.64 -27.04
CA SER A 9 -10.12 6.58 -26.25
C SER A 9 -9.89 7.00 -24.81
N VAL A 10 -10.14 6.09 -23.87
CA VAL A 10 -9.97 6.36 -22.44
C VAL A 10 -8.90 5.45 -21.85
N VAL A 11 -7.91 6.10 -21.25
CA VAL A 11 -6.87 5.44 -20.44
C VAL A 11 -7.13 5.75 -18.97
N PHE A 12 -7.09 4.72 -18.12
CA PHE A 12 -7.27 4.86 -16.68
C PHE A 12 -5.98 4.51 -15.94
N SER A 13 -5.43 5.47 -15.19
CA SER A 13 -4.26 5.26 -14.34
C SER A 13 -4.66 4.71 -12.98
N ILE A 14 -4.07 3.58 -12.60
CA ILE A 14 -4.35 2.86 -11.37
C ILE A 14 -3.24 3.17 -10.37
N TYR A 15 -3.63 3.73 -9.23
CA TYR A 15 -2.72 4.05 -8.12
C TYR A 15 -2.99 3.22 -6.88
N ASP A 16 -4.18 2.60 -6.80
CA ASP A 16 -4.59 1.78 -5.68
C ASP A 16 -5.57 0.68 -6.14
N ASN A 17 -5.95 -0.19 -5.21
CA ASN A 17 -6.86 -1.29 -5.49
C ASN A 17 -8.34 -0.92 -5.31
N TRP A 18 -8.72 0.37 -5.28
CA TRP A 18 -10.11 0.77 -4.99
C TRP A 18 -11.08 0.13 -5.98
N SER A 19 -10.75 0.04 -7.26
CA SER A 19 -11.60 -0.58 -8.28
C SER A 19 -12.10 -1.99 -7.90
N PHE A 20 -11.31 -2.72 -7.10
CA PHE A 20 -11.58 -4.10 -6.70
C PHE A 20 -11.61 -4.33 -5.19
N CYS A 21 -11.43 -3.30 -4.37
CA CYS A 21 -11.43 -3.42 -2.91
C CYS A 21 -12.07 -2.17 -2.31
N PRO A 22 -13.15 -2.27 -1.52
CA PRO A 22 -13.73 -1.10 -0.88
C PRO A 22 -12.84 -0.46 0.20
N GLU A 23 -11.84 -1.20 0.69
CA GLU A 23 -10.87 -0.76 1.71
C GLU A 23 -9.47 -0.48 1.10
N ASN A 24 -9.30 -0.57 -0.22
CA ASN A 24 -8.08 -0.25 -1.01
C ASN A 24 -6.81 -1.07 -0.73
N CYS A 25 -6.79 -1.84 0.35
CA CYS A 25 -5.59 -2.52 0.82
C CYS A 25 -5.49 -3.99 0.39
N LEU A 26 -6.57 -4.58 -0.15
CA LEU A 26 -6.66 -6.02 -0.41
C LEU A 26 -6.29 -6.88 0.82
N VAL A 27 -6.63 -6.42 2.02
CA VAL A 27 -6.45 -7.17 3.27
C VAL A 27 -7.83 -7.44 3.87
N ASP A 28 -8.09 -8.67 4.28
CA ASP A 28 -9.35 -9.05 4.92
C ASP A 28 -9.35 -8.75 6.43
N LYS A 29 -10.48 -9.01 7.09
CA LYS A 29 -10.64 -8.81 8.54
C LYS A 29 -9.68 -9.65 9.40
N ASN A 30 -9.08 -10.69 8.85
CA ASN A 30 -8.12 -11.57 9.52
C ASN A 30 -6.67 -11.18 9.20
N SER A 31 -6.45 -9.99 8.63
CA SER A 31 -5.15 -9.50 8.19
C SER A 31 -4.49 -10.36 7.11
N GLN A 32 -5.27 -11.12 6.33
CA GLN A 32 -4.77 -11.94 5.24
C GLN A 32 -4.95 -11.23 3.90
N LEU A 33 -4.05 -11.52 2.95
CA LEU A 33 -4.17 -11.01 1.59
C LEU A 33 -5.45 -11.54 0.92
N CYS A 34 -6.34 -10.63 0.55
CA CYS A 34 -7.58 -10.94 -0.15
C CYS A 34 -7.30 -11.27 -1.61
N LYS A 35 -7.53 -12.53 -1.99
CA LYS A 35 -7.45 -13.01 -3.38
C LYS A 35 -8.81 -13.06 -4.09
N LYS A 36 -9.89 -12.72 -3.38
CA LYS A 36 -11.27 -12.76 -3.89
C LYS A 36 -11.74 -11.44 -4.51
N PHE A 37 -11.01 -10.35 -4.28
CA PHE A 37 -11.29 -9.02 -4.81
C PHE A 37 -12.69 -8.50 -4.46
N HIS A 38 -13.38 -7.72 -5.31
CA HIS A 38 -14.68 -7.16 -4.96
C HIS A 38 -15.82 -8.20 -5.07
N GLY A 39 -16.79 -8.15 -4.16
CA GLY A 39 -17.96 -9.03 -4.18
C GLY A 39 -18.75 -8.98 -2.88
N LEU A 40 -19.76 -9.84 -2.73
CA LEU A 40 -20.62 -9.86 -1.53
C LEU A 40 -19.85 -10.15 -0.24
N HIS A 41 -18.75 -10.89 -0.32
CA HIS A 41 -17.89 -11.16 0.84
C HIS A 41 -17.27 -9.88 1.44
N CYS A 42 -17.19 -8.78 0.68
CA CYS A 42 -16.72 -7.49 1.15
C CYS A 42 -17.65 -6.86 2.21
N LEU A 43 -18.89 -7.36 2.36
CA LEU A 43 -19.79 -6.96 3.46
C LEU A 43 -19.18 -7.22 4.85
N ASN A 44 -18.20 -8.12 4.94
CA ASN A 44 -17.44 -8.40 6.16
C ASN A 44 -16.29 -7.42 6.40
N CYS A 45 -15.90 -6.63 5.39
CA CYS A 45 -14.77 -5.72 5.46
C CYS A 45 -15.22 -4.27 5.71
N VAL A 46 -16.44 -3.92 5.30
CA VAL A 46 -16.93 -2.54 5.39
C VAL A 46 -17.85 -2.30 6.60
N PRO A 47 -17.88 -1.06 7.14
CA PRO A 47 -18.85 -0.66 8.16
C PRO A 47 -20.31 -0.86 7.71
N VAL A 48 -21.22 -1.08 8.67
CA VAL A 48 -22.66 -1.31 8.41
C VAL A 48 -23.27 -0.25 7.49
N LYS A 49 -22.92 1.03 7.71
CA LYS A 49 -23.39 2.17 6.90
C LYS A 49 -23.00 2.09 5.42
N LYS A 50 -21.93 1.37 5.08
CA LYS A 50 -21.43 1.21 3.71
C LYS A 50 -21.94 -0.07 3.02
N LYS A 51 -22.58 -0.99 3.75
CA LYS A 51 -23.02 -2.30 3.21
C LYS A 51 -23.95 -2.20 2.00
N PRO A 52 -24.96 -1.30 1.95
CA PRO A 52 -25.83 -1.19 0.78
C PRO A 52 -25.07 -0.89 -0.53
N PHE A 53 -24.01 -0.09 -0.45
CA PHE A 53 -23.19 0.26 -1.62
C PHE A 53 -22.38 -0.93 -2.17
N ILE A 54 -22.10 -1.94 -1.34
CA ILE A 54 -21.33 -3.12 -1.76
C ILE A 54 -22.13 -4.04 -2.68
N LEU A 55 -23.45 -4.10 -2.52
CA LEU A 55 -24.31 -4.99 -3.30
C LEU A 55 -24.19 -4.73 -4.80
N PHE A 56 -24.13 -3.45 -5.18
CA PHE A 56 -24.05 -3.03 -6.59
C PHE A 56 -22.64 -2.67 -7.04
N ARG A 57 -21.67 -2.55 -6.11
CA ARG A 57 -20.31 -2.10 -6.41
C ARG A 57 -19.69 -2.90 -7.54
N LYS A 58 -19.70 -4.23 -7.46
CA LYS A 58 -19.06 -5.07 -8.48
C LYS A 58 -19.64 -4.80 -9.86
N GLN A 59 -20.96 -4.82 -10.00
CA GLN A 59 -21.63 -4.59 -11.29
C GLN A 59 -21.32 -3.21 -11.86
N ILE A 60 -21.34 -2.17 -11.02
CA ILE A 60 -21.04 -0.79 -11.41
C ILE A 60 -19.59 -0.68 -11.90
N PHE A 61 -18.64 -1.17 -11.11
CA PHE A 61 -17.22 -1.10 -11.48
C PHE A 61 -16.91 -1.96 -12.71
N ASP A 62 -17.43 -3.18 -12.79
CA ASP A 62 -17.26 -4.04 -13.96
C ASP A 62 -17.79 -3.37 -15.23
N HIS A 63 -18.94 -2.69 -15.15
CA HIS A 63 -19.49 -1.94 -16.27
C HIS A 63 -18.52 -0.83 -16.72
N PHE A 64 -18.04 0.01 -15.81
CA PHE A 64 -17.13 1.10 -16.17
C PHE A 64 -15.76 0.61 -16.64
N LEU A 65 -15.20 -0.42 -16.00
CA LEU A 65 -13.88 -0.95 -16.34
C LEU A 65 -13.86 -1.65 -17.71
N LYS A 66 -14.98 -2.26 -18.14
CA LYS A 66 -15.09 -2.83 -19.49
C LYS A 66 -14.98 -1.79 -20.60
N GLU A 67 -15.46 -0.57 -20.33
CA GLU A 67 -15.46 0.55 -21.27
C GLU A 67 -14.09 1.22 -21.43
N ILE A 68 -13.12 0.91 -20.55
CA ILE A 68 -11.77 1.46 -20.61
C ILE A 68 -10.97 0.77 -21.71
N ASP A 69 -10.26 1.57 -22.50
CA ASP A 69 -9.46 1.11 -23.64
C ASP A 69 -8.06 0.68 -23.20
N GLY A 70 -7.47 1.37 -22.22
CA GLY A 70 -6.17 1.02 -21.64
C GLY A 70 -6.05 1.38 -20.16
N PHE A 71 -5.22 0.63 -19.45
CA PHE A 71 -4.90 0.80 -18.04
C PHE A 71 -3.42 1.08 -17.87
N ALA A 72 -3.08 2.11 -17.11
CA ALA A 72 -1.71 2.34 -16.68
C ALA A 72 -1.55 1.86 -15.23
N VAL A 73 -0.62 0.93 -15.00
CA VAL A 73 -0.31 0.39 -13.66
C VAL A 73 1.14 0.68 -13.30
N LEU A 74 1.45 0.80 -12.01
CA LEU A 74 2.79 1.17 -11.56
C LEU A 74 3.70 -0.05 -11.38
N THR A 75 3.12 -1.20 -11.06
CA THR A 75 3.88 -2.42 -10.71
C THR A 75 3.36 -3.68 -11.43
N ARG A 76 4.22 -4.70 -11.52
CA ARG A 76 3.82 -6.03 -12.03
C ARG A 76 2.77 -6.68 -11.12
N SER A 77 2.86 -6.50 -9.81
CA SER A 77 1.89 -7.05 -8.86
C SER A 77 0.49 -6.48 -9.08
N GLU A 78 0.37 -5.17 -9.36
CA GLU A 78 -0.91 -4.56 -9.72
C GLU A 78 -1.43 -5.11 -11.06
N ARG A 79 -0.58 -5.20 -12.08
CA ARG A 79 -0.94 -5.84 -13.37
C ARG A 79 -1.54 -7.22 -13.14
N ASP A 80 -0.85 -8.07 -12.38
CA ASP A 80 -1.28 -9.44 -12.14
C ASP A 80 -2.61 -9.50 -11.37
N ASN A 81 -2.83 -8.57 -10.42
CA ASN A 81 -4.09 -8.46 -9.71
C ASN A 81 -5.25 -8.04 -10.63
N PHE A 82 -5.02 -7.09 -11.55
CA PHE A 82 -6.02 -6.67 -12.54
C PHE A 82 -6.34 -7.79 -13.53
N ILE A 83 -5.33 -8.54 -13.99
CA ILE A 83 -5.54 -9.73 -14.85
C ILE A 83 -6.36 -10.79 -14.12
N LYS A 84 -6.02 -11.10 -12.86
CA LYS A 84 -6.80 -12.03 -12.02
C LYS A 84 -8.23 -11.57 -11.78
N ASN A 85 -8.50 -10.26 -11.91
CA ASN A 85 -9.85 -9.71 -11.83
C ASN A 85 -10.61 -9.67 -13.17
N GLY A 86 -10.03 -10.23 -14.24
CA GLY A 86 -10.69 -10.35 -15.54
C GLY A 86 -10.44 -9.18 -16.49
N ILE A 87 -9.51 -8.28 -16.18
CA ILE A 87 -9.05 -7.28 -17.14
C ILE A 87 -8.07 -7.93 -18.12
N SER A 88 -8.31 -7.73 -19.40
CA SER A 88 -7.48 -8.33 -20.45
C SER A 88 -6.05 -7.79 -20.42
N SER A 89 -5.07 -8.67 -20.56
CA SER A 89 -3.65 -8.33 -20.38
C SER A 89 -3.10 -7.36 -21.43
N ASP A 90 -3.70 -7.34 -22.62
CA ASP A 90 -3.38 -6.42 -23.74
C ASP A 90 -3.81 -4.98 -23.46
N LYS A 91 -4.78 -4.77 -22.56
CA LYS A 91 -5.20 -3.44 -22.13
C LYS A 91 -4.33 -2.87 -21.01
N ILE A 92 -3.43 -3.63 -20.41
CA ILE A 92 -2.68 -3.19 -19.21
C ILE A 92 -1.24 -2.87 -19.58
N HIS A 93 -0.86 -1.61 -19.36
CA HIS A 93 0.46 -1.07 -19.63
C HIS A 93 1.17 -0.72 -18.31
N LEU A 94 2.39 -1.23 -18.14
CA LEU A 94 3.21 -0.93 -16.99
C LEU A 94 3.91 0.42 -17.20
N LEU A 95 3.56 1.41 -16.40
CA LEU A 95 4.13 2.74 -16.39
C LEU A 95 4.59 3.08 -14.96
N PRO A 96 5.78 2.61 -14.54
CA PRO A 96 6.32 2.90 -13.22
C PRO A 96 6.51 4.41 -13.04
N LEU A 97 6.30 4.92 -11.82
CA LEU A 97 6.60 6.32 -11.52
C LEU A 97 8.11 6.56 -11.65
N PRO A 98 8.54 7.64 -12.32
CA PRO A 98 9.94 7.98 -12.38
C PRO A 98 10.45 8.33 -10.98
N LEU A 99 11.69 7.93 -10.68
CA LEU A 99 12.42 8.51 -9.57
C LEU A 99 12.96 9.85 -10.06
N PHE A 100 12.49 10.94 -9.47
CA PHE A 100 13.00 12.28 -9.80
C PHE A 100 14.47 12.35 -9.36
N SER A 101 15.37 12.48 -10.33
CA SER A 101 16.82 12.58 -10.13
C SER A 101 17.30 14.02 -9.97
N ASP A 102 16.42 15.01 -10.13
CA ASP A 102 16.79 16.43 -10.15
C ASP A 102 17.25 16.95 -8.78
N THR A 103 17.19 16.11 -7.76
CA THR A 103 17.80 16.40 -6.47
C THR A 103 19.18 15.76 -6.43
N GLU A 104 20.23 16.59 -6.46
CA GLU A 104 21.56 16.14 -6.06
C GLU A 104 21.47 15.57 -4.64
N VAL A 105 21.55 14.25 -4.53
CA VAL A 105 21.67 13.60 -3.22
C VAL A 105 23.13 13.81 -2.81
N PRO A 106 23.41 14.62 -1.77
CA PRO A 106 24.78 14.80 -1.34
C PRO A 106 25.38 13.44 -0.98
N PRO A 107 26.65 13.17 -1.34
CA PRO A 107 27.29 11.92 -1.00
C PRO A 107 27.22 11.70 0.51
N ALA A 108 26.86 10.48 0.90
CA ALA A 108 26.82 10.11 2.32
C ALA A 108 28.22 10.30 2.90
N SER A 109 28.37 11.19 3.89
CA SER A 109 29.62 11.31 4.65
C SER A 109 29.82 9.99 5.40
N SER A 110 30.94 9.32 5.13
CA SER A 110 31.39 8.09 5.81
C SER A 110 31.41 8.25 7.33
N ASP A 111 31.67 9.47 7.78
CA ASP A 111 31.87 9.86 9.17
C ASP A 111 30.54 9.90 9.94
N LYS A 112 29.40 9.88 9.22
CA LYS A 112 28.04 9.90 9.78
C LYS A 112 27.30 8.57 9.62
N VAL A 113 27.96 7.51 9.12
CA VAL A 113 27.33 6.20 8.98
C VAL A 113 27.14 5.56 10.36
N MET A 114 25.89 5.56 10.83
CA MET A 114 25.52 4.87 12.06
C MET A 114 25.60 3.35 11.85
N LYS A 115 26.53 2.69 12.54
CA LYS A 115 26.60 1.22 12.57
C LYS A 115 25.37 0.64 13.27
N ASN A 116 24.98 -0.55 12.84
CA ASN A 116 23.87 -1.33 13.41
C ASN A 116 22.54 -0.57 13.47
N ASN A 117 22.29 0.33 12.51
CA ASN A 117 21.06 1.12 12.45
C ASN A 117 20.15 0.64 11.32
N ILE A 118 18.89 0.37 11.65
CA ILE A 118 17.81 0.08 10.69
C ILE A 118 16.94 1.33 10.58
N LEU A 119 16.80 1.86 9.37
CA LEU A 119 15.91 2.99 9.10
C LEU A 119 14.61 2.50 8.46
N PHE A 120 13.49 2.82 9.10
CA PHE A 120 12.15 2.71 8.52
C PHE A 120 11.61 4.11 8.21
N VAL A 121 11.21 4.35 6.97
CA VAL A 121 10.56 5.59 6.54
C VAL A 121 9.18 5.28 5.99
N GLY A 122 8.13 5.80 6.63
CA GLY A 122 6.76 5.55 6.16
C GLY A 122 5.68 5.97 7.13
N ARG A 123 4.43 5.82 6.70
CA ARG A 123 3.25 6.02 7.56
C ARG A 123 3.14 4.87 8.56
N LEU A 124 2.68 5.17 9.78
CA LEU A 124 2.45 4.19 10.83
C LEU A 124 1.10 3.51 10.63
N GLU A 125 0.97 2.79 9.52
CA GLU A 125 -0.24 2.08 9.11
C GLU A 125 0.02 0.59 9.07
N PHE A 126 -1.00 -0.21 9.38
CA PHE A 126 -0.88 -1.68 9.40
C PHE A 126 -0.36 -2.23 8.06
N GLY A 127 -0.87 -1.70 6.94
CA GLY A 127 -0.46 -2.10 5.59
C GLY A 127 0.98 -1.75 5.22
N LYS A 128 1.72 -1.01 6.05
CA LYS A 128 3.15 -0.75 5.85
C LYS A 128 4.06 -1.79 6.51
N GLY A 129 3.48 -2.82 7.13
CA GLY A 129 4.24 -3.96 7.65
C GLY A 129 4.99 -3.68 8.95
N LEU A 130 4.62 -2.61 9.68
CA LEU A 130 5.27 -2.26 10.95
C LEU A 130 5.20 -3.36 12.01
N HIS A 131 4.09 -4.09 12.02
CA HIS A 131 3.90 -5.24 12.90
C HIS A 131 4.88 -6.37 12.56
N VAL A 132 5.10 -6.66 11.27
CA VAL A 132 6.11 -7.63 10.85
C VAL A 132 7.51 -7.17 11.25
N LEU A 133 7.82 -5.88 11.06
CA LEU A 133 9.10 -5.32 11.44
C LEU A 133 9.37 -5.49 12.95
N GLY A 134 8.42 -5.13 13.82
CA GLY A 134 8.65 -5.28 15.26
C GLY A 134 8.74 -6.73 15.75
N GLU A 135 8.07 -7.68 15.09
CA GLU A 135 8.22 -9.12 15.39
C GLU A 135 9.59 -9.65 14.94
N ALA A 136 10.07 -9.21 13.77
CA ALA A 136 11.41 -9.55 13.30
C ALA A 136 12.48 -8.93 14.20
N LEU A 137 12.29 -7.68 14.63
CA LEU A 137 13.26 -6.94 15.43
C LEU A 137 13.54 -7.57 16.77
N SER A 138 12.55 -8.13 17.48
CA SER A 138 12.82 -8.79 18.76
C SER A 138 13.82 -9.93 18.60
N SER A 139 13.66 -10.74 17.54
CA SER A 139 14.55 -11.88 17.25
C SER A 139 15.95 -11.44 16.81
N VAL A 140 16.08 -10.27 16.18
CA VAL A 140 17.36 -9.76 15.68
C VAL A 140 18.12 -9.00 16.78
N MET A 141 17.41 -8.23 17.62
CA MET A 141 18.00 -7.50 18.75
C MET A 141 18.59 -8.45 19.81
N GLU A 142 18.03 -9.65 19.96
CA GLU A 142 18.62 -10.70 20.82
C GLU A 142 19.96 -11.23 20.31
N LYS A 143 20.20 -11.18 18.99
CA LYS A 143 21.39 -11.76 18.35
C LYS A 143 22.47 -10.74 18.02
N LEU A 144 22.09 -9.48 17.84
CA LEU A 144 22.97 -8.40 17.42
C LEU A 144 22.94 -7.27 18.45
N GLU A 145 23.97 -7.26 19.30
CA GLU A 145 24.15 -6.22 20.30
C GLU A 145 24.30 -4.83 19.68
N GLY A 146 23.68 -3.84 20.32
CA GLY A 146 23.77 -2.44 19.92
C GLY A 146 22.97 -2.07 18.67
N MET A 147 22.08 -2.93 18.18
CA MET A 147 21.20 -2.59 17.06
C MET A 147 20.16 -1.54 17.44
N LYS A 148 19.98 -0.55 16.56
CA LYS A 148 19.03 0.57 16.72
C LYS A 148 18.06 0.59 15.55
N VAL A 149 16.84 1.04 15.83
CA VAL A 149 15.79 1.19 14.82
C VAL A 149 15.29 2.62 14.86
N GLN A 150 15.45 3.31 13.74
CA GLN A 150 14.97 4.67 13.54
C GLN A 150 13.69 4.62 12.69
N ILE A 151 12.62 5.19 13.21
CA ILE A 151 11.32 5.23 12.53
C ILE A 151 10.98 6.69 12.23
N ILE A 152 10.97 7.05 10.95
CA ILE A 152 10.61 8.38 10.47
C ILE A 152 9.18 8.33 9.90
N SER A 153 8.27 9.08 10.51
CA SER A 153 6.86 9.14 10.10
C SER A 153 6.26 10.54 10.31
N LYS A 154 5.54 11.05 9.32
CA LYS A 154 4.86 12.37 9.38
C LYS A 154 3.46 12.35 10.03
N HIS A 155 2.83 11.19 10.22
CA HIS A 155 1.38 11.13 10.45
C HIS A 155 0.96 10.74 11.88
N SER A 156 -0.14 11.34 12.35
CA SER A 156 -0.68 11.23 13.71
C SER A 156 -1.56 10.01 13.98
N GLY A 157 -1.95 9.23 12.96
CA GLY A 157 -2.89 8.11 13.08
C GLY A 157 -2.35 6.80 13.70
N GLY A 158 -1.16 6.81 14.31
CA GLY A 158 -0.40 5.61 14.63
C GLY A 158 -0.22 5.28 16.11
N GLU A 159 -0.98 5.87 17.05
CA GLU A 159 -0.70 5.70 18.48
C GLU A 159 -0.60 4.24 18.93
N ASN A 160 -1.50 3.39 18.44
CA ASN A 160 -1.46 1.96 18.75
C ASN A 160 -0.19 1.29 18.18
N CYS A 161 0.22 1.65 16.97
CA CYS A 161 1.49 1.17 16.39
C CYS A 161 2.70 1.68 17.17
N LYS A 162 2.71 2.95 17.61
CA LYS A 162 3.78 3.52 18.44
C LYS A 162 3.90 2.79 19.77
N LYS A 163 2.77 2.58 20.47
CA LYS A 163 2.72 1.82 21.73
C LYS A 163 3.22 0.39 21.52
N TRP A 164 2.77 -0.26 20.45
CA TRP A 164 3.14 -1.63 20.11
C TRP A 164 4.63 -1.79 19.79
N ILE A 165 5.23 -0.86 19.05
CA ILE A 165 6.68 -0.84 18.78
C ILE A 165 7.45 -0.59 20.06
N LYS A 166 7.08 0.43 20.84
CA LYS A 166 7.77 0.79 22.08
C LYS A 166 7.81 -0.37 23.07
N ALA A 167 6.72 -1.14 23.15
CA ALA A 167 6.65 -2.33 24.01
C ALA A 167 7.61 -3.46 23.59
N ARG A 168 8.03 -3.51 22.32
CA ARG A 168 8.92 -4.57 21.79
C ARG A 168 10.37 -4.14 21.62
N THR A 169 10.65 -2.86 21.39
CA THR A 169 12.01 -2.38 21.12
C THR A 169 12.68 -1.73 22.34
N GLY A 170 12.00 -1.62 23.49
CA GLY A 170 12.55 -1.08 24.74
C GLY A 170 12.69 0.44 24.75
N GLU A 171 13.25 1.03 23.70
CA GLU A 171 13.30 2.47 23.45
C GLU A 171 13.27 2.73 21.94
N THR A 172 12.29 3.49 21.47
CA THR A 172 12.25 3.97 20.10
C THR A 172 12.65 5.45 20.14
N GLN A 173 13.83 5.81 19.63
CA GLN A 173 14.08 7.19 19.27
C GLN A 173 13.24 7.47 18.01
N ALA A 174 12.02 7.96 18.21
CA ALA A 174 11.21 8.54 17.15
C ALA A 174 11.86 9.86 16.72
N VAL A 175 12.87 9.76 15.86
CA VAL A 175 13.62 10.92 15.40
C VAL A 175 12.85 11.61 14.28
N GLY A 176 12.28 12.76 14.62
CA GLY A 176 12.07 13.88 13.70
C GLY A 176 10.82 13.83 12.83
N GLN A 177 10.03 14.90 12.93
CA GLN A 177 9.21 15.37 11.82
C GLN A 177 10.17 16.07 10.84
N TYR A 178 10.30 15.56 9.62
CA TYR A 178 10.68 16.38 8.46
C TYR A 178 9.43 17.07 7.91
#